data_AF-A0ABD5N1W9-F1
#
_entry.id   AF-A0ABD5N1W9-F1
#
_cell.length_a   1.000
_cell.length_b   1.000
_cell.length_c   1.000
_cell.angle_alpha   90.00
_cell.angle_beta   90.00
_cell.angle_gamma   90.00
#
_symmetry.space_group_name_H-M   'P 1'
#
loop_
_entity.id
_entity.type
_entity.pdbx_description
1 polymer ?
#
loop_
_entity_poly.entity_id
_entity_poly.type
_entity_poly.pdbx_seq_one_letter_code
_entity_poly.pdbx_strand_id
1 'polypeptide(L)' 'MGRISVAISDKLEKSLRLKTIDRFGGRKGDLSKAVEEAIKTWIAKEK' A
#
# COMPACT_ATOMS: atom_id res chain seq x y z
N MET A 1 13.52 7.33 7.32
CA MET A 1 12.60 6.47 6.54
C MET A 1 13.42 5.30 6.01
N GLY A 2 13.18 4.09 6.51
CA GLY A 2 13.73 2.90 5.87
C GLY A 2 13.16 2.79 4.46
N ARG A 3 14.02 2.65 3.44
CA ARG A 3 13.58 2.42 2.07
C ARG A 3 13.62 0.93 1.80
N ILE A 4 12.46 0.33 1.59
CA ILE A 4 12.35 -1.05 1.13
C ILE A 4 12.16 -0.99 -0.38
N SER A 5 13.15 -1.48 -1.13
CA SER A 5 13.03 -1.64 -2.58
C SER A 5 12.76 -3.12 -2.86
N VAL A 6 11.50 -3.44 -3.11
CA VAL A 6 11.06 -4.80 -3.46
C VAL A 6 10.25 -4.73 -4.75
N ALA A 7 10.55 -5.65 -5.66
CA ALA A 7 9.76 -5.83 -6.86
C ALA A 7 8.52 -6.65 -6.50
N ILE A 8 7.34 -6.04 -6.65
CA ILE A 8 6.05 -6.71 -6.49
C ILE A 8 5.44 -6.98 -7.86
N SER A 9 4.61 -8.01 -7.96
CA SER A 9 3.87 -8.30 -9.19
C SER A 9 2.92 -7.16 -9.58
N ASP A 10 2.82 -6.87 -10.87
CA ASP A 10 1.92 -5.83 -11.45
C ASP A 10 0.47 -5.93 -10.95
N LYS A 11 -0.03 -7.17 -10.78
CA LYS A 11 -1.39 -7.43 -10.26
C LYS A 11 -1.59 -6.89 -8.84
N LEU A 12 -0.56 -7.02 -7.98
CA LEU A 12 -0.61 -6.52 -6.60
C LEU A 12 -0.54 -5.00 -6.59
N GLU A 13 0.36 -4.41 -7.38
CA GLU A 13 0.45 -2.94 -7.50
C GLU A 13 -0.86 -2.34 -8.00
N LYS A 14 -1.46 -2.91 -9.06
CA LYS A 14 -2.77 -2.48 -9.57
C LYS A 14 -3.87 -2.57 -8.51
N SER A 15 -3.95 -3.69 -7.80
CA SER A 15 -4.97 -3.88 -6.75
C SER A 15 -4.78 -2.88 -5.61
N LEU A 16 -3.53 -2.61 -5.23
CA LEU A 16 -3.19 -1.66 -4.17
C LEU A 16 -3.50 -0.23 -4.63
N ARG A 17 -3.20 0.12 -5.87
CA ARG A 17 -3.53 1.41 -6.48
C ARG A 17 -5.03 1.63 -6.60
N LEU A 18 -5.79 0.64 -7.04
CA LEU A 18 -7.26 0.70 -7.10
C LEU A 18 -7.86 0.90 -5.71
N LYS A 19 -7.45 0.12 -4.71
CA LYS A 19 -7.88 0.30 -3.31
C LYS A 19 -7.47 1.65 -2.74
N THR A 20 -6.31 2.17 -3.13
CA THR A 20 -5.83 3.49 -2.70
C THR A 20 -6.70 4.60 -3.29
N ILE A 21 -7.02 4.51 -4.58
CA ILE A 21 -7.89 5.49 -5.26
C ILE A 21 -9.29 5.44 -4.64
N ASP A 22 -9.83 4.25 -4.41
CA ASP A 22 -11.14 4.05 -3.79
C ASP A 22 -11.21 4.60 -2.36
N ARG A 23 -10.17 4.34 -1.55
CA ARG A 23 -10.17 4.68 -0.12
C ARG A 23 -9.69 6.09 0.20
N PHE A 24 -8.77 6.65 -0.60
CA PHE A 24 -8.13 7.93 -0.35
C PHE A 24 -8.44 9.01 -1.41
N GLY A 25 -9.16 8.67 -2.48
CA GLY A 25 -9.62 9.63 -3.48
C GLY A 25 -8.53 10.15 -4.43
N GLY A 26 -7.35 9.51 -4.45
CA GLY A 26 -6.31 9.78 -5.43
C GLY A 26 -5.54 11.09 -5.25
N ARG A 27 -5.16 11.47 -4.03
CA ARG A 27 -4.24 12.60 -3.81
C ARG A 27 -2.77 12.18 -3.90
N LYS A 28 -1.93 13.17 -4.15
CA LYS A 28 -0.47 13.00 -4.27
C LYS A 28 0.10 12.61 -2.89
N GLY A 29 0.43 11.33 -2.70
CA GLY A 29 1.01 10.80 -1.45
C GLY A 29 0.26 9.61 -0.85
N ASP A 30 -0.94 9.30 -1.33
CA ASP A 30 -1.75 8.22 -0.76
C ASP A 30 -1.19 6.82 -1.05
N LEU A 31 -0.42 6.64 -2.12
CA LEU A 31 0.16 5.34 -2.46
C LEU A 31 1.13 4.87 -1.37
N SER A 32 2.02 5.74 -0.90
CA SER A 32 2.93 5.42 0.20
C SER A 32 2.16 5.14 1.49
N LYS A 33 1.12 5.92 1.77
CA LYS A 33 0.29 5.76 2.96
C LYS A 33 -0.51 4.46 2.94
N ALA A 34 -1.01 4.05 1.78
CA ALA A 34 -1.71 2.79 1.59
C ALA A 34 -0.79 1.59 1.73
N VAL A 35 0.46 1.68 1.25
CA VAL A 35 1.48 0.64 1.48
C VAL A 35 1.79 0.54 2.98
N GLU A 36 1.97 1.65 3.68
CA GLU A 36 2.20 1.64 5.14
C GLU A 36 1.02 1.04 5.91
N GLU A 37 -0.22 1.40 5.58
CA GLU A 37 -1.43 0.83 6.18
C GLU A 37 -1.57 -0.67 5.90
N ALA A 38 -1.23 -1.12 4.68
CA ALA A 38 -1.25 -2.53 4.33
C ALA A 38 -0.23 -3.33 5.16
N ILE A 39 0.98 -2.80 5.33
CA ILE A 39 2.03 -3.40 6.18
C ILE A 39 1.59 -3.43 7.64
N LYS A 40 1.03 -2.33 8.17
CA LYS A 40 0.48 -2.29 9.54
C LYS A 40 -0.62 -3.32 9.75
N THR A 41 -1.55 -3.42 8.79
CA THR A 41 -2.64 -4.40 8.84
C THR A 41 -2.10 -5.83 8.79
N TRP A 42 -1.09 -6.08 7.96
CA TRP A 42 -0.42 -7.38 7.88
C TRP A 42 0.21 -7.78 9.22
N ILE A 43 1.02 -6.89 9.82
CA ILE A 43 1.67 -7.11 11.12
C ILE A 43 0.62 -7.31 12.23
N ALA A 44 -0.47 -6.53 12.22
CA ALA A 44 -1.52 -6.63 13.22
C ALA A 44 -2.33 -7.94 13.14
N LYS A 45 -2.35 -8.59 11.98
CA LYS A 45 -3.14 -9.82 11.75
C LYS A 45 -2.42 -11.09 12.19
N GLU A 46 -1.12 -11.04 12.45
CA GLU A 46 -0.30 -12.16 12.95
C GLU A 46 -0.21 -12.22 14.49
N LYS A 47 -1.12 -11.54 15.21
CA LYS A 47 -1.12 -11.51 16.67
C LYS A 47 -2.27 -12.30 17.28
#